data_AF-K2F5P8-F1
#
_entry.id   AF-K2F5P8-F1
#
_cell.length_a   1.000
_cell.length_b   1.000
_cell.length_c   1.000
_cell.angle_alpha   90.00
_cell.angle_beta   90.00
_cell.angle_gamma   90.00
#
_symmetry.space_group_name_H-M   'P 1'
#
loop_
_entity.id
_entity.type
_entity.pdbx_description
1 polymer ?
#
loop_
_entity_poly.entity_id
_entity_poly.type
_entity_poly.pdbx_seq_one_letter_code
_entity_poly.pdbx_strand_id
1 'polypeptide(L)'
;MKNKFNLFKQLYQDNKFDTLLKEEGSVYWLKLRSISRKELMINFCQFANIDCTDIPGSTLFQHIYEKQPTEKLVDNFILEQYKRERSFRKQNETKLVSELYKLQALDWGGIYQNNLEKTIIDNYVKKIQDFELLNKKIENEIHLSMRGYVQSSWYNHWTSILIEDIFKDQQKVVPTVGLIKKVDFFIDNVPFDLKVTYFPEGYMSVKRKLAGMSSEIQTMKRFAKSEGMKFDTKQKDKALFTELMTRFRESTNNNVKSFYQKFCNERWSLVEQSIENNRELIQWLYEEQGERRFDAANRLFLVLIDKDSLEDSWKMKRNTELLSSAIGNYVNKFSSKNLQNLEVKFDWMDGKTYTATSDVIFVIKNN
;
A
#
# COMPACT_ATOMS: atom_id res chain seq x y z
N MET A 1 -3.71 -10.15 35.92
CA MET A 1 -3.18 -8.93 35.25
C MET A 1 -4.12 -7.76 35.53
N LYS A 2 -3.60 -6.54 35.74
CA LYS A 2 -4.46 -5.34 35.80
C LYS A 2 -5.22 -5.22 34.46
N ASN A 3 -6.52 -4.97 34.51
CA ASN A 3 -7.33 -4.70 33.32
C ASN A 3 -6.77 -3.48 32.58
N LYS A 4 -6.13 -3.71 31.42
CA LYS A 4 -5.51 -2.66 30.58
C LYS A 4 -6.47 -2.06 29.54
N PHE A 5 -7.76 -2.39 29.58
CA PHE A 5 -8.74 -1.99 28.55
C PHE A 5 -8.72 -0.47 28.27
N ASN A 6 -8.78 0.34 29.33
CA ASN A 6 -8.81 1.80 29.20
C ASN A 6 -7.50 2.37 28.65
N LEU A 7 -6.36 1.78 29.04
CA LEU A 7 -5.05 2.15 28.50
C LEU A 7 -4.99 1.89 26.99
N PHE A 8 -5.38 0.69 26.55
CA PHE A 8 -5.38 0.34 25.13
C PHE A 8 -6.35 1.19 24.31
N LYS A 9 -7.54 1.43 24.86
CA LYS A 9 -8.55 2.31 24.25
C LYS A 9 -7.99 3.72 24.05
N GLN A 10 -7.33 4.29 25.06
CA GLN A 10 -6.73 5.62 24.98
C GLN A 10 -5.60 5.67 23.92
N LEU A 11 -4.64 4.74 23.97
CA LEU A 11 -3.54 4.69 22.98
C LEU A 11 -4.06 4.55 21.55
N TYR A 12 -5.10 3.74 21.32
CA TYR A 12 -5.75 3.57 20.03
C TYR A 12 -6.49 4.84 19.55
N GLN A 13 -7.14 5.56 20.46
CA GLN A 13 -7.82 6.82 20.16
C GLN A 13 -6.81 7.90 19.77
N ASP A 14 -5.70 7.98 20.50
CA ASP A 14 -4.59 8.92 20.32
C ASP A 14 -3.67 8.58 19.12
N ASN A 15 -3.94 7.49 18.39
CA ASN A 15 -3.10 6.96 17.30
C ASN A 15 -1.64 6.60 17.71
N LYS A 16 -1.40 6.26 18.98
CA LYS A 16 -0.07 5.88 19.52
C LYS A 16 0.23 4.40 19.29
N PHE A 17 0.27 3.96 18.03
CA PHE A 17 0.47 2.55 17.67
C PHE A 17 1.89 2.05 17.96
N ASP A 18 2.89 2.94 17.90
CA ASP A 18 4.28 2.69 18.29
C ASP A 18 4.40 2.25 19.76
N THR A 19 3.48 2.70 20.61
CA THR A 19 3.40 2.36 22.03
C THR A 19 2.42 1.22 22.27
N LEU A 20 1.21 1.28 21.68
CA LEU A 20 0.16 0.27 21.83
C LEU A 20 0.67 -1.13 21.48
N LEU A 21 1.37 -1.28 20.36
CA LEU A 21 1.79 -2.59 19.84
C LEU A 21 2.94 -3.23 20.65
N LYS A 22 3.58 -2.47 21.55
CA LYS A 22 4.60 -2.99 22.48
C LYS A 22 4.01 -3.51 23.78
N GLU A 23 2.75 -3.16 24.08
CA GLU A 23 2.10 -3.60 25.31
C GLU A 23 1.64 -5.05 25.23
N GLU A 24 1.99 -5.83 26.25
CA GLU A 24 1.47 -7.19 26.43
C GLU A 24 -0.06 -7.19 26.52
N GLY A 25 -0.71 -8.04 25.71
CA GLY A 25 -2.18 -8.14 25.60
C GLY A 25 -2.84 -7.16 24.63
N SER A 26 -2.09 -6.25 24.00
CA SER A 26 -2.61 -5.31 23.01
C SER A 26 -3.17 -6.00 21.76
N VAL A 27 -2.50 -7.05 21.28
CA VAL A 27 -2.94 -7.83 20.11
C VAL A 27 -4.30 -8.48 20.35
N TYR A 28 -4.48 -9.11 21.52
CA TYR A 28 -5.78 -9.66 21.93
C TYR A 28 -6.87 -8.58 21.95
N TRP A 29 -6.56 -7.41 22.52
CA TRP A 29 -7.48 -6.27 22.51
C TRP A 29 -7.81 -5.80 21.08
N LEU A 30 -6.84 -5.77 20.17
CA LEU A 30 -7.04 -5.41 18.76
C LEU A 30 -7.91 -6.44 18.01
N LYS A 31 -7.75 -7.73 18.29
CA LYS A 31 -8.64 -8.79 17.76
C LYS A 31 -10.08 -8.57 18.23
N LEU A 32 -10.31 -8.34 19.52
CA LEU A 32 -11.64 -7.99 20.03
C LEU A 32 -12.14 -6.65 19.46
N ARG A 33 -11.25 -5.69 19.25
CA ARG A 33 -11.60 -4.41 18.60
C ARG A 33 -12.09 -4.64 17.17
N SER A 34 -11.55 -5.62 16.45
CA SER A 34 -12.02 -5.97 15.10
C SER A 34 -13.47 -6.45 15.06
N ILE A 35 -14.00 -6.97 16.17
CA ILE A 35 -15.40 -7.41 16.29
C ILE A 35 -16.28 -6.44 17.08
N SER A 36 -15.79 -5.25 17.41
CA SER A 36 -16.44 -4.31 18.33
C SER A 36 -17.65 -3.54 17.77
N ARG A 37 -18.14 -3.90 16.58
CA ARG A 37 -19.44 -3.42 16.08
C ARG A 37 -20.55 -4.13 16.86
N LYS A 38 -21.64 -3.42 17.20
CA LYS A 38 -22.70 -3.94 18.09
C LYS A 38 -23.20 -5.34 17.67
N GLU A 39 -23.53 -5.51 16.40
CA GLU A 39 -24.01 -6.79 15.85
C GLU A 39 -22.99 -7.93 16.00
N LEU A 40 -21.72 -7.67 15.64
CA LEU A 40 -20.64 -8.65 15.77
C LEU A 40 -20.38 -9.03 17.23
N MET A 41 -20.43 -8.06 18.16
CA MET A 41 -20.26 -8.33 19.60
C MET A 41 -21.39 -9.19 20.16
N ILE A 42 -22.64 -8.94 19.79
CA ILE A 42 -23.79 -9.75 20.23
C ILE A 42 -23.64 -11.18 19.69
N ASN A 43 -23.33 -11.32 18.41
CA ASN A 43 -23.10 -12.64 17.79
C ASN A 43 -21.91 -13.37 18.45
N PHE A 44 -20.85 -12.64 18.81
CA PHE A 44 -19.71 -13.22 19.53
C PHE A 44 -20.09 -13.66 20.94
N CYS A 45 -20.91 -12.90 21.66
CA CYS A 45 -21.38 -13.29 22.99
C CYS A 45 -22.17 -14.61 22.94
N GLN A 46 -23.05 -14.77 21.95
CA GLN A 46 -23.75 -16.03 21.71
C GLN A 46 -22.78 -17.17 21.37
N PHE A 47 -21.83 -16.92 20.46
CA PHE A 47 -20.82 -17.90 20.05
C PHE A 47 -19.91 -18.35 21.21
N ALA A 48 -19.55 -17.42 22.08
CA ALA A 48 -18.65 -17.65 23.21
C ALA A 48 -19.36 -18.04 24.50
N ASN A 49 -20.70 -18.15 24.49
CA ASN A 49 -21.54 -18.36 25.66
C ASN A 49 -21.27 -17.33 26.79
N ILE A 50 -21.14 -16.05 26.41
CA ILE A 50 -20.99 -14.92 27.31
C ILE A 50 -22.37 -14.26 27.46
N ASP A 51 -22.86 -14.14 28.70
CA ASP A 51 -24.09 -13.40 28.96
C ASP A 51 -23.88 -11.90 28.71
N CYS A 52 -24.68 -11.35 27.81
CA CYS A 52 -24.70 -9.94 27.44
C CYS A 52 -26.11 -9.33 27.42
N THR A 53 -27.10 -10.00 28.01
CA THR A 53 -28.54 -9.69 27.84
C THR A 53 -28.90 -8.27 28.30
N ASP A 54 -28.29 -7.82 29.40
CA ASP A 54 -28.55 -6.49 30.00
C ASP A 54 -27.36 -5.53 29.88
N ILE A 55 -26.39 -5.81 28.99
CA ILE A 55 -25.19 -5.00 28.85
C ILE A 55 -25.40 -3.90 27.82
N PRO A 56 -25.27 -2.61 28.21
CA PRO A 56 -25.35 -1.50 27.25
C PRO A 56 -24.31 -1.62 26.13
N GLY A 57 -24.69 -1.23 24.91
CA GLY A 57 -23.79 -1.32 23.75
C GLY A 57 -22.46 -0.53 23.91
N SER A 58 -22.47 0.56 24.69
CA SER A 58 -21.28 1.37 25.00
C SER A 58 -20.27 0.67 25.91
N THR A 59 -20.73 -0.26 26.75
CA THR A 59 -19.90 -1.03 27.69
C THR A 59 -19.67 -2.47 27.23
N LEU A 60 -20.37 -2.93 26.18
CA LEU A 60 -20.30 -4.31 25.69
C LEU A 60 -18.88 -4.75 25.33
N PHE A 61 -18.08 -3.89 24.70
CA PHE A 61 -16.68 -4.21 24.37
C PHE A 61 -15.84 -4.42 25.64
N GLN A 62 -16.01 -3.56 26.65
CA GLN A 62 -15.30 -3.69 27.91
C GLN A 62 -15.72 -4.96 28.65
N HIS A 63 -17.03 -5.24 28.70
CA HIS A 63 -17.58 -6.45 29.31
C HIS A 63 -17.00 -7.72 28.67
N ILE A 64 -16.98 -7.81 27.34
CA ILE A 64 -16.39 -8.94 26.62
C ILE A 64 -14.91 -9.09 26.97
N TYR A 65 -14.16 -7.99 26.99
CA TYR A 65 -12.74 -8.01 27.36
C TYR A 65 -12.53 -8.49 28.80
N GLU A 66 -13.39 -8.09 29.75
CA GLU A 66 -13.31 -8.50 31.16
C GLU A 66 -13.64 -9.98 31.38
N LYS A 67 -14.49 -10.56 30.52
CA LYS A 67 -14.78 -12.01 30.55
C LYS A 67 -13.63 -12.87 30.04
N GLN A 68 -12.60 -12.27 29.45
CA GLN A 68 -11.36 -12.93 29.02
C GLN A 68 -11.59 -14.23 28.21
N PRO A 69 -12.44 -14.22 27.14
CA PRO A 69 -12.54 -15.37 26.25
C PRO A 69 -11.16 -15.71 25.67
N THR A 70 -10.88 -17.01 25.52
CA THR A 70 -9.58 -17.47 24.99
C THR A 70 -9.29 -16.89 23.61
N GLU A 71 -8.02 -16.61 23.29
CA GLU A 71 -7.65 -16.07 21.97
C GLU A 71 -8.14 -16.96 20.82
N LYS A 72 -8.04 -18.28 21.00
CA LYS A 72 -8.53 -19.27 20.03
C LYS A 72 -10.02 -19.10 19.71
N LEU A 73 -10.83 -18.78 20.71
CA LEU A 73 -12.26 -18.56 20.54
C LEU A 73 -12.54 -17.28 19.74
N VAL A 74 -11.78 -16.22 20.03
CA VAL A 74 -11.85 -14.95 19.28
C VAL A 74 -11.42 -15.17 17.82
N ASP A 75 -10.31 -15.86 17.59
CA ASP A 75 -9.79 -16.16 16.26
C ASP A 75 -10.76 -17.01 15.45
N ASN A 76 -11.34 -18.06 16.05
CA ASN A 76 -12.34 -18.90 15.40
C ASN A 76 -13.56 -18.09 14.95
N PHE A 77 -14.08 -17.21 15.82
CA PHE A 77 -15.22 -16.36 15.45
C PHE A 77 -14.86 -15.41 14.30
N ILE A 78 -13.70 -14.75 14.36
CA ILE A 78 -13.21 -13.86 13.30
C ILE A 78 -13.11 -14.62 11.97
N LEU A 79 -12.52 -15.82 11.98
CA LEU A 79 -12.36 -16.65 10.79
C LEU A 79 -13.72 -17.10 10.23
N GLU A 80 -14.69 -17.44 11.07
CA GLU A 80 -16.04 -17.77 10.63
C GLU A 80 -16.76 -16.58 9.98
N GLN A 81 -16.68 -15.39 10.59
CA GLN A 81 -17.28 -14.18 10.02
C GLN A 81 -16.62 -13.81 8.70
N TYR A 82 -15.29 -13.83 8.63
CA TYR A 82 -14.56 -13.56 7.40
C TYR A 82 -14.96 -14.54 6.29
N LYS A 83 -15.02 -15.84 6.55
CA LYS A 83 -15.42 -16.85 5.55
C LYS A 83 -16.81 -16.56 4.97
N ARG A 84 -17.76 -16.16 5.82
CA ARG A 84 -19.11 -15.77 5.37
C ARG A 84 -19.04 -14.58 4.42
N GLU A 85 -18.41 -13.48 4.82
CA GLU A 85 -18.28 -12.27 3.99
C GLU A 85 -17.50 -12.54 2.69
N ARG A 86 -16.40 -13.30 2.80
CA ARG A 86 -15.51 -13.66 1.70
C ARG A 86 -16.20 -14.51 0.65
N SER A 87 -17.11 -15.42 1.03
CA SER A 87 -17.85 -16.24 0.07
C SER A 87 -18.66 -15.41 -0.95
N PHE A 88 -19.24 -14.28 -0.53
CA PHE A 88 -19.97 -13.38 -1.42
C PHE A 88 -19.03 -12.63 -2.37
N ARG A 89 -17.86 -12.20 -1.87
CA ARG A 89 -16.84 -11.54 -2.70
C ARG A 89 -16.25 -12.51 -3.72
N LYS A 90 -15.99 -13.75 -3.32
CA LYS A 90 -15.40 -14.78 -4.19
C LYS A 90 -16.27 -15.09 -5.40
N GLN A 91 -17.60 -15.05 -5.27
CA GLN A 91 -18.55 -15.25 -6.38
C GLN A 91 -18.39 -14.19 -7.49
N ASN A 92 -18.02 -12.95 -7.13
CA ASN A 92 -17.87 -11.85 -8.08
C ASN A 92 -16.41 -11.59 -8.49
N GLU A 93 -15.45 -12.31 -7.91
CA GLU A 93 -14.02 -12.05 -8.08
C GLU A 93 -13.57 -12.15 -9.54
N THR A 94 -13.99 -13.18 -10.27
CA THR A 94 -13.65 -13.35 -11.69
C THR A 94 -14.10 -12.15 -12.53
N LYS A 95 -15.32 -11.65 -12.28
CA LYS A 95 -15.85 -10.47 -12.95
C LYS A 95 -15.04 -9.23 -12.58
N LEU A 96 -14.77 -9.03 -11.30
CA LEU A 96 -13.97 -7.90 -10.82
C LEU A 96 -12.57 -7.88 -11.46
N VAL A 97 -11.89 -9.02 -11.48
CA VAL A 97 -10.58 -9.18 -12.12
C VAL A 97 -10.69 -8.80 -13.61
N SER A 98 -11.68 -9.31 -14.34
CA SER A 98 -11.92 -8.94 -15.74
C SER A 98 -12.07 -7.43 -15.94
N GLU A 99 -12.84 -6.74 -15.09
CA GLU A 99 -12.99 -5.28 -15.13
C GLU A 99 -11.66 -4.55 -14.86
N LEU A 100 -10.85 -5.02 -13.90
CA LEU A 100 -9.53 -4.45 -13.59
C LEU A 100 -8.56 -4.55 -14.78
N TYR A 101 -8.69 -5.56 -15.63
CA TYR A 101 -7.88 -5.71 -16.86
C TYR A 101 -8.24 -4.71 -17.96
N LYS A 102 -9.43 -4.07 -17.90
CA LYS A 102 -9.83 -3.05 -18.89
C LYS A 102 -9.05 -1.75 -18.74
N LEU A 103 -8.51 -1.45 -17.55
CA LEU A 103 -7.68 -0.27 -17.36
C LEU A 103 -6.34 -0.43 -18.09
N GLN A 104 -6.06 0.45 -19.06
CA GLN A 104 -4.86 0.39 -19.89
C GLN A 104 -3.73 1.32 -19.41
N ALA A 105 -4.08 2.42 -18.74
CA ALA A 105 -3.13 3.40 -18.23
C ALA A 105 -3.53 3.83 -16.82
N LEU A 106 -2.53 3.97 -15.95
CA LEU A 106 -2.70 4.51 -14.60
C LEU A 106 -2.18 5.96 -14.59
N ASP A 107 -3.10 6.91 -14.78
CA ASP A 107 -2.83 8.34 -14.73
C ASP A 107 -3.77 9.01 -13.73
N TRP A 108 -3.20 9.74 -12.77
CA TRP A 108 -3.94 10.48 -11.76
C TRP A 108 -4.50 11.81 -12.25
N GLY A 109 -4.25 12.17 -13.51
CA GLY A 109 -4.85 13.34 -14.14
C GLY A 109 -4.32 14.67 -13.59
N GLY A 110 -3.13 14.69 -12.99
CA GLY A 110 -2.45 15.92 -12.57
C GLY A 110 -3.06 16.68 -11.38
N ILE A 111 -4.30 16.38 -10.96
CA ILE A 111 -4.90 16.93 -9.72
C ILE A 111 -4.48 16.05 -8.54
N TYR A 112 -3.16 16.00 -8.31
CA TYR A 112 -2.58 15.19 -7.24
C TYR A 112 -2.27 16.07 -6.03
N GLN A 113 -3.06 15.89 -4.95
CA GLN A 113 -2.73 16.16 -3.52
C GLN A 113 -4.00 16.15 -2.63
N ASN A 114 -4.87 15.14 -2.75
CA ASN A 114 -6.06 14.95 -1.89
C ASN A 114 -6.91 16.22 -1.68
N ASN A 115 -6.89 17.15 -2.63
CA ASN A 115 -7.64 18.40 -2.53
C ASN A 115 -8.03 18.90 -3.92
N LEU A 116 -8.80 18.04 -4.60
CA LEU A 116 -9.44 18.34 -5.87
C LEU A 116 -10.25 19.64 -5.76
N GLU A 117 -11.04 19.78 -4.69
CA GLU A 117 -11.83 20.98 -4.42
C GLU A 117 -10.96 22.24 -4.34
N LYS A 118 -9.92 22.26 -3.50
CA LYS A 118 -9.02 23.42 -3.40
C LYS A 118 -8.34 23.71 -4.74
N THR A 119 -7.94 22.68 -5.48
CA THR A 119 -7.33 22.86 -6.82
C THR A 119 -8.31 23.53 -7.78
N ILE A 120 -9.58 23.10 -7.78
CA ILE A 120 -10.65 23.69 -8.58
C ILE A 120 -10.87 25.16 -8.17
N ILE A 121 -11.00 25.41 -6.86
CA ILE A 121 -11.26 26.75 -6.32
C ILE A 121 -10.11 27.71 -6.66
N ASP A 122 -8.87 27.32 -6.36
CA ASP A 122 -7.71 28.21 -6.44
C ASP A 122 -7.21 28.41 -7.88
N ASN A 123 -7.48 27.49 -8.80
CA ASN A 123 -7.01 27.60 -10.19
C ASN A 123 -8.08 27.97 -11.21
N TYR A 124 -9.35 27.64 -10.95
CA TYR A 124 -10.42 27.86 -11.92
C TYR A 124 -11.40 28.91 -11.39
N VAL A 125 -12.00 28.71 -10.22
CA VAL A 125 -13.06 29.60 -9.69
C VAL A 125 -12.54 31.01 -9.38
N LYS A 126 -11.44 31.14 -8.63
CA LYS A 126 -10.93 32.45 -8.21
C LYS A 126 -10.17 33.22 -9.29
N LYS A 127 -9.70 32.53 -10.33
CA LYS A 127 -8.78 33.09 -11.35
C LYS A 127 -9.43 33.34 -12.71
N ILE A 128 -10.48 32.61 -13.04
CA ILE A 128 -11.14 32.71 -14.35
C ILE A 128 -12.43 33.50 -14.19
N GLN A 129 -12.45 34.72 -14.71
CA GLN A 129 -13.66 35.55 -14.77
C GLN A 129 -14.47 35.33 -16.05
N ASP A 130 -13.79 34.96 -17.14
CA ASP A 130 -14.41 34.71 -18.43
C ASP A 130 -15.13 33.34 -18.45
N PHE A 131 -16.44 33.38 -18.65
CA PHE A 131 -17.30 32.19 -18.56
C PHE A 131 -17.02 31.17 -19.66
N GLU A 132 -16.75 31.62 -20.89
CA GLU A 132 -16.44 30.73 -22.02
C GLU A 132 -15.10 30.02 -21.83
N LEU A 133 -14.09 30.73 -21.32
CA LEU A 133 -12.82 30.15 -20.93
C LEU A 133 -12.99 29.14 -19.79
N LEU A 134 -13.83 29.44 -18.80
CA LEU A 134 -14.12 28.50 -17.71
C LEU A 134 -14.72 27.20 -18.25
N ASN A 135 -15.75 27.29 -19.10
CA ASN A 135 -16.36 26.11 -19.73
C ASN A 135 -15.36 25.33 -20.58
N LYS A 136 -14.53 26.02 -21.37
CA LYS A 136 -13.46 25.39 -22.14
C LYS A 136 -12.47 24.64 -21.24
N LYS A 137 -12.11 25.21 -20.09
CA LYS A 137 -11.20 24.58 -19.12
C LYS A 137 -11.83 23.40 -18.39
N ILE A 138 -13.14 23.46 -18.12
CA ILE A 138 -13.90 22.33 -17.57
C ILE A 138 -13.81 21.13 -18.51
N GLU A 139 -14.15 21.33 -19.79
CA GLU A 139 -14.20 20.23 -20.76
C GLU A 139 -12.82 19.68 -21.11
N ASN A 140 -11.81 20.54 -21.25
CA ASN A 140 -10.50 20.12 -21.77
C ASN A 140 -9.45 19.80 -20.69
N GLU A 141 -9.64 20.22 -19.44
CA GLU A 141 -8.66 19.99 -18.37
C GLU A 141 -9.27 19.26 -17.18
N ILE A 142 -10.33 19.82 -16.59
CA ILE A 142 -10.94 19.24 -15.38
C ILE A 142 -11.51 17.86 -15.67
N HIS A 143 -12.24 17.71 -16.78
CA HIS A 143 -12.87 16.43 -17.13
C HIS A 143 -11.84 15.32 -17.35
N LEU A 144 -10.75 15.59 -18.08
CA LEU A 144 -9.65 14.64 -18.26
C LEU A 144 -8.99 14.27 -16.93
N SER A 145 -8.75 15.28 -16.09
CA SER A 145 -8.12 15.09 -14.78
C SER A 145 -8.99 14.25 -13.84
N MET A 146 -10.29 14.55 -13.80
CA MET A 146 -11.28 13.83 -13.02
C MET A 146 -11.39 12.38 -13.48
N ARG A 147 -11.43 12.15 -14.79
CA ARG A 147 -11.47 10.80 -15.37
C ARG A 147 -10.28 9.97 -14.88
N GLY A 148 -9.07 10.51 -14.98
CA GLY A 148 -7.85 9.85 -14.50
C GLY A 148 -7.90 9.55 -13.00
N TYR A 149 -8.28 10.56 -12.19
CA TYR A 149 -8.42 10.40 -10.75
C TYR A 149 -9.44 9.31 -10.35
N VAL A 150 -10.63 9.32 -10.95
CA VAL A 150 -11.69 8.34 -10.65
C VAL A 150 -11.27 6.94 -11.05
N GLN A 151 -10.71 6.76 -12.26
CA GLN A 151 -10.25 5.45 -12.74
C GLN A 151 -9.11 4.91 -11.87
N SER A 152 -8.12 5.73 -11.54
CA SER A 152 -6.98 5.34 -10.69
C SER A 152 -7.40 5.05 -9.25
N SER A 153 -8.34 5.82 -8.70
CA SER A 153 -8.88 5.60 -7.35
C SER A 153 -9.69 4.30 -7.28
N TRP A 154 -10.58 4.08 -8.26
CA TRP A 154 -11.34 2.84 -8.40
C TRP A 154 -10.44 1.62 -8.51
N TYR A 155 -9.43 1.69 -9.40
CA TYR A 155 -8.47 0.60 -9.57
C TYR A 155 -7.71 0.30 -8.29
N ASN A 156 -7.22 1.33 -7.59
CA ASN A 156 -6.49 1.15 -6.35
C ASN A 156 -7.37 0.56 -5.24
N HIS A 157 -8.61 1.03 -5.11
CA HIS A 157 -9.56 0.52 -4.12
C HIS A 157 -9.80 -0.98 -4.31
N TRP A 158 -10.17 -1.40 -5.52
CA TRP A 158 -10.53 -2.79 -5.77
C TRP A 158 -9.34 -3.74 -5.77
N THR A 159 -8.18 -3.29 -6.24
CA THR A 159 -6.96 -4.09 -6.13
C THR A 159 -6.46 -4.21 -4.69
N SER A 160 -6.63 -3.19 -3.85
CA SER A 160 -6.33 -3.31 -2.41
C SER A 160 -7.21 -4.38 -1.75
N ILE A 161 -8.53 -4.35 -1.98
CA ILE A 161 -9.45 -5.37 -1.47
C ILE A 161 -9.02 -6.78 -1.93
N LEU A 162 -8.71 -6.92 -3.22
CA LEU A 162 -8.31 -8.19 -3.81
C LEU A 162 -7.02 -8.74 -3.19
N ILE A 163 -6.00 -7.89 -3.04
CA ILE A 163 -4.71 -8.28 -2.45
C ILE A 163 -4.89 -8.62 -0.96
N GLU A 164 -5.66 -7.81 -0.21
CA GLU A 164 -5.96 -8.10 1.18
C GLU A 164 -6.69 -9.44 1.33
N ASP A 165 -7.68 -9.74 0.49
CA ASP A 165 -8.37 -11.03 0.49
C ASP A 165 -7.38 -12.18 0.23
N ILE A 166 -6.38 -12.02 -0.65
CA ILE A 166 -5.33 -13.04 -0.88
C ILE A 166 -4.51 -13.33 0.40
N PHE A 167 -4.18 -12.30 1.19
CA PHE A 167 -3.55 -12.49 2.50
C PHE A 167 -4.49 -13.19 3.48
N LYS A 168 -5.72 -12.69 3.59
CA LYS A 168 -6.72 -13.16 4.55
C LYS A 168 -7.24 -14.57 4.24
N ASP A 169 -7.05 -15.05 3.01
CA ASP A 169 -7.33 -16.43 2.60
C ASP A 169 -6.24 -17.43 3.06
N GLN A 170 -5.08 -16.97 3.56
CA GLN A 170 -4.00 -17.85 4.04
C GLN A 170 -4.29 -18.41 5.45
N GLN A 171 -3.94 -19.69 5.70
CA GLN A 171 -4.27 -20.39 6.95
C GLN A 171 -3.66 -19.76 8.22
N LYS A 172 -2.46 -19.18 8.14
CA LYS A 172 -1.77 -18.53 9.27
C LYS A 172 -2.19 -17.09 9.51
N VAL A 173 -3.18 -16.60 8.77
CA VAL A 173 -3.64 -15.22 8.83
C VAL A 173 -4.99 -15.14 9.52
N VAL A 174 -5.08 -14.30 10.55
CA VAL A 174 -6.35 -13.91 11.15
C VAL A 174 -6.73 -12.53 10.59
N PRO A 175 -7.86 -12.39 9.88
CA PRO A 175 -8.27 -11.13 9.29
C PRO A 175 -8.85 -10.17 10.33
N THR A 176 -9.01 -8.88 10.00
CA THR A 176 -9.97 -8.01 10.70
C THR A 176 -11.31 -8.03 9.98
N VAL A 177 -12.39 -8.38 10.67
CA VAL A 177 -13.76 -8.42 10.09
C VAL A 177 -14.51 -7.09 10.23
N GLY A 178 -14.18 -6.30 11.25
CA GLY A 178 -14.52 -4.88 11.33
C GLY A 178 -13.29 -4.04 11.05
N LEU A 179 -13.44 -3.00 10.22
CA LEU A 179 -12.36 -2.05 9.93
C LEU A 179 -11.85 -1.42 11.23
N ILE A 180 -10.57 -1.64 11.53
CA ILE A 180 -9.86 -0.99 12.63
C ILE A 180 -8.72 -0.16 12.07
N LYS A 181 -8.24 0.79 12.86
CA LYS A 181 -7.14 1.65 12.47
C LYS A 181 -5.86 0.82 12.39
N LYS A 182 -5.14 0.96 11.28
CA LYS A 182 -3.73 0.56 11.13
C LYS A 182 -3.44 -0.93 11.34
N VAL A 183 -4.44 -1.78 11.13
CA VAL A 183 -4.30 -3.24 11.17
C VAL A 183 -5.32 -3.82 10.20
N ASP A 184 -4.86 -4.56 9.20
CA ASP A 184 -5.70 -5.25 8.22
C ASP A 184 -5.84 -6.74 8.54
N PHE A 185 -4.80 -7.32 9.14
CA PHE A 185 -4.75 -8.72 9.55
C PHE A 185 -3.62 -8.99 10.55
N PHE A 186 -3.58 -10.21 11.09
CA PHE A 186 -2.55 -10.72 11.98
C PHE A 186 -1.89 -11.94 11.33
N ILE A 187 -0.55 -11.99 11.28
CA ILE A 187 0.22 -13.18 10.87
C ILE A 187 0.95 -13.69 12.10
N ASP A 188 0.68 -14.94 12.53
CA ASP A 188 1.25 -15.52 13.76
C ASP A 188 1.20 -14.55 14.96
N ASN A 189 0.03 -13.94 15.20
CA ASN A 189 -0.22 -12.93 16.25
C ASN A 189 0.54 -11.60 16.12
N VAL A 190 1.16 -11.31 14.98
CA VAL A 190 1.72 -9.98 14.70
C VAL A 190 0.72 -9.19 13.84
N PRO A 191 0.19 -8.05 14.34
CA PRO A 191 -0.70 -7.20 13.55
C PRO A 191 0.09 -6.46 12.47
N PHE A 192 -0.48 -6.38 11.27
CA PHE A 192 0.08 -5.62 10.15
C PHE A 192 -0.99 -4.78 9.44
N ASP A 193 -0.59 -3.56 9.08
CA ASP A 193 -1.20 -2.74 8.04
C ASP A 193 -0.50 -3.04 6.71
N LEU A 194 -1.26 -3.41 5.68
CA LEU A 194 -0.73 -3.75 4.37
C LEU A 194 -0.48 -2.48 3.55
N LYS A 195 0.73 -2.37 3.00
CA LYS A 195 1.10 -1.31 2.07
C LYS A 195 1.59 -1.88 0.76
N VAL A 196 0.73 -1.78 -0.26
CA VAL A 196 1.09 -2.14 -1.63
C VAL A 196 1.72 -0.95 -2.33
N THR A 197 2.92 -1.14 -2.88
CA THR A 197 3.67 -0.12 -3.61
C THR A 197 4.44 -0.72 -4.77
N TYR A 198 5.06 0.14 -5.59
CA TYR A 198 6.05 -0.23 -6.59
C TYR A 198 7.43 0.13 -6.07
N PHE A 199 8.48 -0.29 -6.79
CA PHE A 199 9.83 0.20 -6.49
C PHE A 199 9.83 1.74 -6.60
N PRO A 200 10.09 2.50 -5.51
CA PRO A 200 9.83 3.94 -5.52
C PRO A 200 10.82 4.71 -6.39
N GLU A 201 10.32 5.60 -7.26
CA GLU A 201 11.15 6.49 -8.10
C GLU A 201 12.09 7.37 -7.25
N GLY A 202 11.60 7.84 -6.09
CA GLY A 202 12.40 8.61 -5.13
C GLY A 202 13.56 7.79 -4.55
N TYR A 203 13.30 6.53 -4.18
CA TYR A 203 14.33 5.63 -3.66
C TYR A 203 15.35 5.22 -4.73
N MET A 204 14.90 4.99 -5.98
CA MET A 204 15.79 4.80 -7.13
C MET A 204 16.74 5.99 -7.28
N SER A 205 16.23 7.22 -7.14
CA SER A 205 17.04 8.44 -7.21
C SER A 205 18.09 8.50 -6.09
N VAL A 206 17.74 8.09 -4.86
CA VAL A 206 18.68 7.97 -3.74
C VAL A 206 19.78 6.96 -4.05
N LYS A 207 19.43 5.76 -4.51
CA LYS A 207 20.40 4.71 -4.84
C LYS A 207 21.37 5.13 -5.95
N ARG A 208 20.87 5.78 -7.01
CA ARG A 208 21.70 6.34 -8.07
C ARG A 208 22.69 7.38 -7.54
N LYS A 209 22.23 8.28 -6.67
CA LYS A 209 23.10 9.31 -6.07
C LYS A 209 24.22 8.68 -5.23
N LEU A 210 23.91 7.66 -4.42
CA LEU A 210 24.89 6.93 -3.62
C LEU A 210 25.92 6.20 -4.51
N ALA A 211 25.49 5.71 -5.67
CA ALA A 211 26.37 5.11 -6.67
C ALA A 211 27.16 6.13 -7.52
N GLY A 212 27.08 7.43 -7.21
CA GLY A 212 27.76 8.49 -7.99
C GLY A 212 27.15 8.75 -9.37
N MET A 213 25.93 8.26 -9.62
CA MET A 213 25.25 8.37 -10.91
C MET A 213 24.36 9.62 -10.97
N SER A 214 24.18 10.19 -12.16
CA SER A 214 23.15 11.20 -12.41
C SER A 214 21.74 10.60 -12.36
N SER A 215 20.72 11.46 -12.27
CA SER A 215 19.32 11.01 -12.36
C SER A 215 19.04 10.33 -13.70
N GLU A 216 18.05 9.42 -13.70
CA GLU A 216 17.70 8.62 -14.88
C GLU A 216 17.43 9.50 -16.10
N ILE A 217 16.60 10.54 -15.95
CA ILE A 217 16.28 11.48 -17.03
C ILE A 217 17.50 12.25 -17.53
N GLN A 218 18.43 12.63 -16.66
CA GLN A 218 19.66 13.32 -17.08
C GLN A 218 20.56 12.39 -17.90
N THR A 219 20.71 11.14 -17.47
CA THR A 219 21.46 10.10 -18.20
C THR A 219 20.87 9.92 -19.60
N MET A 220 19.55 9.77 -19.69
CA MET A 220 18.84 9.59 -20.96
C MET A 220 18.93 10.82 -21.87
N LYS A 221 18.77 12.04 -21.34
CA LYS A 221 18.93 13.30 -22.10
C LYS A 221 20.35 13.45 -22.68
N ARG A 222 21.39 13.12 -21.91
CA ARG A 222 22.79 13.20 -22.37
C ARG A 222 23.05 12.22 -23.50
N PHE A 223 22.60 10.98 -23.36
CA PHE A 223 22.73 9.97 -24.41
C PHE A 223 21.94 10.33 -25.67
N ALA A 224 20.68 10.78 -25.53
CA ALA A 224 19.89 11.25 -26.66
C ALA A 224 20.62 12.36 -27.45
N LYS A 225 21.22 13.32 -26.75
CA LYS A 225 22.01 14.40 -27.38
C LYS A 225 23.26 13.88 -28.08
N SER A 226 23.99 12.89 -27.52
CA SER A 226 25.19 12.34 -28.16
C SER A 226 24.87 11.58 -29.44
N GLU A 227 23.69 10.97 -29.55
CA GLU A 227 23.20 10.31 -30.76
C GLU A 227 22.49 11.28 -31.72
N GLY A 228 22.54 12.59 -31.47
CA GLY A 228 21.88 13.61 -32.31
C GLY A 228 20.33 13.56 -32.26
N MET A 229 19.74 12.84 -31.30
CA MET A 229 18.29 12.75 -31.17
C MET A 229 17.71 14.06 -30.65
N LYS A 230 16.82 14.65 -31.45
CA LYS A 230 16.02 15.81 -31.03
C LYS A 230 14.84 15.35 -30.17
N PHE A 231 14.56 16.11 -29.13
CA PHE A 231 13.40 15.97 -28.24
C PHE A 231 12.98 17.35 -27.73
N ASP A 232 11.72 17.50 -27.32
CA ASP A 232 11.22 18.77 -26.81
C ASP A 232 11.78 19.06 -25.41
N THR A 233 12.60 20.11 -25.32
CA THR A 233 13.23 20.53 -24.05
C THR A 233 12.27 21.23 -23.10
N LYS A 234 11.09 21.64 -23.57
CA LYS A 234 10.03 22.27 -22.75
C LYS A 234 9.07 21.25 -22.14
N GLN A 235 9.13 20.00 -22.59
CA GLN A 235 8.27 18.94 -22.09
C GLN A 235 8.60 18.61 -20.62
N LYS A 236 7.57 18.25 -19.84
CA LYS A 236 7.75 17.78 -18.46
C LYS A 236 8.59 16.51 -18.42
N ASP A 237 9.49 16.42 -17.44
CA ASP A 237 10.46 15.31 -17.32
C ASP A 237 9.81 13.92 -17.31
N LYS A 238 8.65 13.74 -16.68
CA LYS A 238 7.94 12.45 -16.69
C LYS A 238 7.51 12.04 -18.10
N ALA A 239 6.93 12.96 -18.86
CA ALA A 239 6.48 12.68 -20.22
C ALA A 239 7.68 12.45 -21.16
N LEU A 240 8.75 13.23 -21.00
CA LEU A 240 9.98 13.05 -21.76
C LEU A 240 10.69 11.73 -21.41
N PHE A 241 10.68 11.31 -20.15
CA PHE A 241 11.19 10.00 -19.73
C PHE A 241 10.46 8.87 -20.46
N THR A 242 9.12 8.90 -20.47
CA THR A 242 8.30 7.92 -21.19
C THR A 242 8.59 7.91 -22.69
N GLU A 243 8.70 9.08 -23.32
CA GLU A 243 9.05 9.21 -24.75
C GLU A 243 10.41 8.56 -25.02
N LEU A 244 11.46 9.01 -24.34
CA LEU A 244 12.81 8.53 -24.54
C LEU A 244 12.91 7.02 -24.27
N MET A 245 12.21 6.52 -23.25
CA MET A 245 12.23 5.09 -22.96
C MET A 245 11.61 4.25 -24.07
N THR A 246 10.47 4.72 -24.60
CA THR A 246 9.81 4.09 -25.75
C THR A 246 10.71 4.12 -26.98
N ARG A 247 11.27 5.29 -27.31
CA ARG A 247 12.17 5.47 -28.47
C ARG A 247 13.44 4.64 -28.37
N PHE A 248 14.02 4.51 -27.18
CA PHE A 248 15.23 3.69 -26.99
C PHE A 248 14.92 2.20 -27.12
N ARG A 249 13.79 1.74 -26.57
CA ARG A 249 13.32 0.35 -26.69
C ARG A 249 13.03 -0.04 -28.14
N GLU A 250 12.42 0.85 -28.91
CA GLU A 250 11.97 0.60 -30.29
C GLU A 250 13.02 0.93 -31.35
N SER A 251 14.17 1.48 -30.94
CA SER A 251 15.22 1.89 -31.87
C SER A 251 15.78 0.72 -32.66
N THR A 252 16.03 0.91 -33.95
CA THR A 252 16.79 -0.04 -34.79
C THR A 252 18.30 0.19 -34.72
N ASN A 253 18.76 1.31 -34.16
CA ASN A 253 20.17 1.65 -34.01
C ASN A 253 20.83 0.81 -32.89
N ASN A 254 21.92 0.11 -33.22
CA ASN A 254 22.65 -0.76 -32.30
C ASN A 254 23.21 -0.03 -31.07
N ASN A 255 23.70 1.21 -31.21
CA ASN A 255 24.20 2.01 -30.09
C ASN A 255 23.07 2.32 -29.10
N VAL A 256 21.90 2.70 -29.63
CA VAL A 256 20.71 3.01 -28.82
C VAL A 256 20.18 1.77 -28.10
N LYS A 257 20.12 0.62 -28.80
CA LYS A 257 19.76 -0.66 -28.19
C LYS A 257 20.72 -1.06 -27.08
N SER A 258 22.04 -0.93 -27.31
CA SER A 258 23.07 -1.25 -26.32
C SER A 258 22.95 -0.34 -25.09
N PHE A 259 22.75 0.96 -25.29
CA PHE A 259 22.48 1.88 -24.20
C PHE A 259 21.22 1.52 -23.42
N TYR A 260 20.11 1.23 -24.12
CA TYR A 260 18.85 0.82 -23.49
C TYR A 260 19.03 -0.41 -22.60
N GLN A 261 19.66 -1.46 -23.13
CA GLN A 261 19.94 -2.69 -22.38
C GLN A 261 20.82 -2.41 -21.16
N LYS A 262 21.90 -1.63 -21.33
CA LYS A 262 22.77 -1.24 -20.22
C LYS A 262 22.01 -0.44 -19.15
N PHE A 263 21.15 0.49 -19.58
CA PHE A 263 20.34 1.30 -18.69
C PHE A 263 19.36 0.45 -17.89
N CYS A 264 18.63 -0.47 -18.53
CA CYS A 264 17.72 -1.39 -17.83
C CYS A 264 18.47 -2.31 -16.87
N ASN A 265 19.64 -2.83 -17.26
CA ASN A 265 20.48 -3.66 -16.38
C ASN A 265 21.00 -2.87 -15.16
N GLU A 266 21.37 -1.60 -15.36
CA GLU A 266 21.78 -0.70 -14.25
C GLU A 266 20.61 -0.47 -13.27
N ARG A 267 19.40 -0.18 -13.79
CA ARG A 267 18.20 -0.06 -12.95
C ARG A 267 17.95 -1.35 -12.16
N TRP A 268 18.00 -2.49 -12.84
CA TRP A 268 17.76 -3.79 -12.22
C TRP A 268 18.80 -4.12 -11.15
N SER A 269 20.08 -3.84 -11.38
CA SER A 269 21.13 -4.05 -10.39
C SER A 269 20.89 -3.26 -9.10
N LEU A 270 20.41 -2.01 -9.19
CA LEU A 270 20.05 -1.22 -8.01
C LEU A 270 18.83 -1.78 -7.27
N VAL A 271 17.87 -2.36 -8.02
CA VAL A 271 16.72 -3.06 -7.44
C VAL A 271 17.18 -4.34 -6.73
N GLU A 272 18.03 -5.17 -7.35
CA GLU A 272 18.57 -6.40 -6.74
C GLU A 272 19.31 -6.11 -5.44
N GLN A 273 20.20 -5.11 -5.42
CA GLN A 273 20.88 -4.67 -4.20
C GLN A 273 19.90 -4.28 -3.09
N SER A 274 18.76 -3.68 -3.46
CA SER A 274 17.71 -3.29 -2.52
C SER A 274 16.84 -4.46 -2.05
N ILE A 275 16.78 -5.54 -2.83
CA ILE A 275 16.12 -6.79 -2.43
C ILE A 275 17.02 -7.56 -1.44
N GLU A 276 18.32 -7.63 -1.72
CA GLU A 276 19.32 -8.27 -0.87
C GLU A 276 19.47 -7.54 0.48
N ASN A 277 19.47 -6.20 0.47
CA ASN A 277 19.45 -5.36 1.67
C ASN A 277 18.21 -4.47 1.71
N ASN A 278 17.12 -5.06 2.20
CA ASN A 278 15.80 -4.43 2.18
C ASN A 278 15.52 -3.47 3.35
N ARG A 279 16.36 -3.43 4.38
CA ARG A 279 16.16 -2.57 5.56
C ARG A 279 16.13 -1.10 5.20
N GLU A 280 17.06 -0.67 4.36
CA GLU A 280 17.13 0.72 3.88
C GLU A 280 15.87 1.11 3.10
N LEU A 281 15.29 0.18 2.32
CA LEU A 281 14.05 0.44 1.59
C LEU A 281 12.88 0.57 2.55
N ILE A 282 12.75 -0.33 3.53
CA ILE A 282 11.67 -0.28 4.52
C ILE A 282 11.75 1.01 5.33
N GLN A 283 12.94 1.38 5.81
CA GLN A 283 13.17 2.65 6.50
C GLN A 283 12.74 3.82 5.61
N TRP A 284 13.24 3.91 4.37
CA TRP A 284 12.87 4.96 3.44
C TRP A 284 11.35 5.05 3.20
N LEU A 285 10.65 3.90 3.09
CA LEU A 285 9.20 3.84 2.94
C LEU A 285 8.44 4.38 4.15
N TYR A 286 9.04 4.32 5.34
CA TYR A 286 8.50 4.97 6.54
C TYR A 286 8.82 6.46 6.62
N GLU A 287 10.01 6.89 6.19
CA GLU A 287 10.48 8.28 6.31
C GLU A 287 9.87 9.19 5.21
N GLU A 288 9.62 8.65 4.02
CA GLU A 288 9.11 9.39 2.86
C GLU A 288 7.59 9.23 2.66
N GLN A 289 6.87 9.00 3.76
CA GLN A 289 5.41 8.99 3.74
C GLN A 289 4.87 10.39 3.47
N GLY A 290 3.65 10.46 2.91
CA GLY A 290 2.95 11.74 2.86
C GLY A 290 2.59 12.23 4.26
N GLU A 291 2.85 13.50 4.58
CA GLU A 291 2.64 14.11 5.91
C GLU A 291 1.27 13.77 6.53
N ARG A 292 0.18 13.95 5.75
CA ARG A 292 -1.20 13.65 6.18
C ARG A 292 -1.48 12.15 6.39
N ARG A 293 -0.56 11.28 6.01
CA ARG A 293 -0.68 9.81 6.02
C ARG A 293 0.31 9.15 6.97
N PHE A 294 1.05 9.94 7.75
CA PHE A 294 1.98 9.42 8.74
C PHE A 294 1.30 8.42 9.69
N ASP A 295 1.95 7.29 9.88
CA ASP A 295 1.77 6.44 11.06
C ASP A 295 3.02 5.59 11.30
N ALA A 296 3.16 5.20 12.57
CA ALA A 296 4.22 4.33 13.07
C ALA A 296 3.68 2.94 13.46
N ALA A 297 2.61 2.49 12.80
CA ALA A 297 2.10 1.14 13.01
C ALA A 297 3.00 0.11 12.30
N ASN A 298 2.85 -1.15 12.70
CA ASN A 298 3.48 -2.27 12.01
C ASN A 298 2.95 -2.36 10.57
N ARG A 299 3.85 -2.36 9.59
CA ARG A 299 3.48 -2.45 8.17
C ARG A 299 4.14 -3.62 7.49
N LEU A 300 3.37 -4.30 6.66
CA LEU A 300 3.89 -5.26 5.70
C LEU A 300 3.85 -4.60 4.33
N PHE A 301 5.02 -4.40 3.73
CA PHE A 301 5.12 -3.83 2.39
C PHE A 301 5.03 -4.93 1.34
N LEU A 302 4.20 -4.72 0.32
CA LEU A 302 4.17 -5.55 -0.89
C LEU A 302 4.68 -4.69 -2.04
N VAL A 303 5.93 -4.91 -2.43
CA VAL A 303 6.61 -4.16 -3.50
C VAL A 303 6.49 -4.96 -4.79
N LEU A 304 5.71 -4.44 -5.74
CA LEU A 304 5.52 -5.06 -7.06
C LEU A 304 6.54 -4.50 -8.04
N ILE A 305 7.20 -5.41 -8.77
CA ILE A 305 8.29 -5.09 -9.68
C ILE A 305 8.12 -5.88 -10.98
N ASP A 306 7.81 -5.18 -12.07
CA ASP A 306 7.89 -5.73 -13.42
C ASP A 306 9.31 -5.46 -13.94
N LYS A 307 10.09 -6.54 -14.11
CA LYS A 307 11.50 -6.46 -14.47
C LYS A 307 11.72 -5.86 -15.86
N ASP A 308 10.77 -6.04 -16.77
CA ASP A 308 10.87 -5.52 -18.14
C ASP A 308 10.51 -4.02 -18.21
N SER A 309 9.66 -3.55 -17.28
CA SER A 309 9.16 -2.19 -17.24
C SER A 309 8.72 -1.84 -15.83
N LEU A 310 9.58 -1.17 -15.05
CA LEU A 310 9.25 -0.73 -13.69
C LEU A 310 7.98 0.12 -13.68
N GLU A 311 7.76 0.89 -14.73
CA GLU A 311 6.60 1.76 -14.96
C GLU A 311 5.28 0.97 -15.13
N ASP A 312 5.34 -0.30 -15.52
CA ASP A 312 4.19 -1.18 -15.70
C ASP A 312 3.88 -2.07 -14.50
N SER A 313 4.68 -1.96 -13.42
CA SER A 313 4.48 -2.74 -12.17
C SER A 313 3.08 -2.59 -11.58
N TRP A 314 2.37 -1.50 -11.87
CA TRP A 314 0.98 -1.31 -11.46
C TRP A 314 0.03 -2.37 -11.99
N LYS A 315 0.28 -2.90 -13.19
CA LYS A 315 -0.54 -3.97 -13.79
C LYS A 315 -0.47 -5.26 -12.99
N MET A 316 0.55 -5.44 -12.15
CA MET A 316 0.69 -6.64 -11.30
C MET A 316 -0.34 -6.67 -10.18
N LYS A 317 -0.92 -5.53 -9.77
CA LYS A 317 -1.95 -5.47 -8.70
C LYS A 317 -3.22 -6.28 -9.02
N ARG A 318 -3.48 -6.56 -10.30
CA ARG A 318 -4.62 -7.38 -10.77
C ARG A 318 -4.24 -8.82 -11.12
N ASN A 319 -2.96 -9.20 -11.02
CA ASN A 319 -2.51 -10.57 -11.32
C ASN A 319 -2.62 -11.44 -10.05
N THR A 320 -3.80 -11.99 -9.81
CA THR A 320 -4.11 -12.76 -8.60
C THR A 320 -3.25 -14.00 -8.43
N GLU A 321 -2.86 -14.68 -9.52
CA GLU A 321 -2.05 -15.89 -9.48
C GLU A 321 -0.63 -15.59 -8.96
N LEU A 322 0.03 -14.60 -9.56
CA LEU A 322 1.37 -14.17 -9.17
C LEU A 322 1.39 -13.71 -7.70
N LEU A 323 0.39 -12.91 -7.32
CA LEU A 323 0.23 -12.41 -5.96
C LEU A 323 0.00 -13.54 -4.96
N SER A 324 -0.89 -14.50 -5.27
CA SER A 324 -1.21 -15.62 -4.38
C SER A 324 -0.01 -16.50 -4.11
N SER A 325 0.80 -16.79 -5.14
CA SER A 325 2.02 -17.57 -4.99
C SER A 325 3.05 -16.86 -4.09
N ALA A 326 3.35 -15.58 -4.35
CA ALA A 326 4.32 -14.83 -3.57
C ALA A 326 3.89 -14.62 -2.11
N ILE A 327 2.62 -14.25 -1.89
CA ILE A 327 2.05 -14.04 -0.56
C ILE A 327 2.00 -15.35 0.24
N GLY A 328 1.51 -16.43 -0.36
CA GLY A 328 1.45 -17.74 0.30
C GLY A 328 2.84 -18.25 0.71
N ASN A 329 3.84 -18.09 -0.16
CA ASN A 329 5.22 -18.44 0.15
C ASN A 329 5.79 -17.66 1.35
N TYR A 330 5.52 -16.35 1.41
CA TYR A 330 5.95 -15.52 2.54
C TYR A 330 5.24 -15.93 3.84
N VAL A 331 3.90 -16.01 3.82
CA VAL A 331 3.09 -16.33 5.01
C VAL A 331 3.46 -17.70 5.59
N ASN A 332 3.67 -18.70 4.73
CA ASN A 332 4.05 -20.04 5.18
C ASN A 332 5.41 -20.06 5.91
N LYS A 333 6.34 -19.20 5.52
CA LYS A 333 7.67 -19.06 6.13
C LYS A 333 7.71 -18.04 7.27
N PHE A 334 6.62 -17.32 7.55
CA PHE A 334 6.64 -16.25 8.54
C PHE A 334 6.95 -16.75 9.96
N SER A 335 6.39 -17.90 10.35
CA SER A 335 6.60 -18.51 11.67
C SER A 335 8.06 -18.84 12.01
N SER A 336 8.95 -18.95 11.02
CA SER A 336 10.38 -19.18 11.26
C SER A 336 11.22 -17.91 11.33
N LYS A 337 10.61 -16.72 11.14
CA LYS A 337 11.30 -15.44 11.25
C LYS A 337 11.52 -15.07 12.71
N ASN A 338 12.68 -14.50 13.00
CA ASN A 338 12.94 -13.85 14.28
C ASN A 338 12.35 -12.43 14.24
N LEU A 339 11.36 -12.16 15.09
CA LEU A 339 10.68 -10.86 15.17
C LEU A 339 11.63 -9.69 15.48
N GLN A 340 12.73 -9.93 16.21
CA GLN A 340 13.73 -8.89 16.46
C GLN A 340 14.40 -8.41 15.17
N ASN A 341 14.52 -9.28 14.16
CA ASN A 341 15.11 -8.92 12.87
C ASN A 341 14.18 -8.05 12.01
N LEU A 342 12.89 -8.00 12.36
CA LEU A 342 11.84 -7.21 11.71
C LEU A 342 11.64 -5.84 12.36
N GLU A 343 12.36 -5.54 13.45
CA GLU A 343 12.32 -4.19 14.03
C GLU A 343 13.00 -3.19 13.09
N VAL A 344 12.28 -2.12 12.76
CA VAL A 344 12.79 -1.00 11.97
C VAL A 344 12.67 0.28 12.77
N LYS A 345 13.76 1.04 12.81
CA LYS A 345 13.81 2.40 13.35
C LYS A 345 13.88 3.38 12.20
N PHE A 346 13.13 4.47 12.31
CA PHE A 346 13.06 5.49 11.28
C PHE A 346 12.79 6.85 11.90
N ASP A 347 13.29 7.89 11.26
CA ASP A 347 13.11 9.26 11.72
C ASP A 347 11.95 9.94 10.98
N TRP A 348 11.22 10.80 11.68
CA TRP A 348 10.13 11.55 11.08
C TRP A 348 10.39 13.06 11.12
N MET A 349 9.70 13.79 10.25
CA MET A 349 9.84 15.25 10.12
C MET A 349 9.48 16.05 11.39
N ASP A 350 8.88 15.41 12.41
CA ASP A 350 8.67 16.00 13.74
C ASP A 350 9.92 15.93 14.65
N GLY A 351 11.04 15.41 14.13
CA GLY A 351 12.31 15.27 14.83
C GLY A 351 12.39 14.09 15.78
N LYS A 352 11.40 13.17 15.76
CA LYS A 352 11.39 11.97 16.60
C LYS A 352 11.76 10.73 15.81
N THR A 353 12.37 9.79 16.52
CA THR A 353 12.62 8.43 16.03
C THR A 353 11.50 7.51 16.51
N TYR A 354 10.96 6.75 15.57
CA TYR A 354 9.91 5.77 15.82
C TYR A 354 10.47 4.35 15.65
N THR A 355 9.73 3.37 16.13
CA THR A 355 10.08 1.95 15.98
C THR A 355 8.84 1.16 15.66
N ALA A 356 8.90 0.32 14.64
CA ALA A 356 7.81 -0.55 14.22
C ALA A 356 8.34 -1.93 13.83
N THR A 357 7.49 -2.95 13.90
CA THR A 357 7.75 -4.25 13.29
C THR A 357 7.31 -4.19 11.82
N SER A 358 8.24 -4.42 10.90
CA SER A 358 7.97 -4.33 9.48
C SER A 358 8.77 -5.34 8.66
N ASP A 359 8.23 -5.71 7.53
CA ASP A 359 8.88 -6.56 6.54
C ASP A 359 8.41 -6.18 5.14
N VAL A 360 9.06 -6.73 4.12
CA VAL A 360 8.73 -6.51 2.72
C VAL A 360 8.68 -7.81 1.94
N ILE A 361 7.66 -7.92 1.10
CA ILE A 361 7.50 -8.96 0.10
C ILE A 361 7.75 -8.34 -1.26
N PHE A 362 8.79 -8.80 -1.95
CA PHE A 362 9.03 -8.45 -3.35
C PHE A 362 8.30 -9.43 -4.25
N VAL A 363 7.37 -8.92 -5.07
CA VAL A 363 6.73 -9.70 -6.12
C VAL A 363 7.36 -9.29 -7.42
N ILE A 364 8.14 -10.19 -8.02
CA ILE A 364 8.91 -9.94 -9.23
C ILE A 364 8.25 -10.68 -10.37
N LYS A 365 7.86 -9.97 -11.41
CA LYS A 365 7.46 -10.56 -12.68
C LYS A 365 8.69 -10.70 -13.56
N ASN A 366 9.08 -11.94 -13.82
CA ASN A 366 10.08 -12.31 -14.82
C ASN A 366 9.37 -12.72 -16.12
N ASN A 367 10.08 -12.64 -17.25
CA ASN A 367 9.64 -13.22 -18.52
C ASN A 367 9.40 -14.73 -18.41
#